data_AF-A0A1L1VDX6-F1
#
_entry.id   AF-A0A1L1VDX6-F1
#
_cell.length_a   1.000
_cell.length_b   1.000
_cell.length_c   1.000
_cell.angle_alpha   90.00
_cell.angle_beta   90.00
_cell.angle_gamma   90.00
#
_symmetry.space_group_name_H-M   'P 1'
#
loop_
_entity.id
_entity.type
_entity.pdbx_description
1 polymer ?
#
loop_
_entity_poly.entity_id
_entity_poly.type
_entity_poly.pdbx_seq_one_letter_code
_entity_poly.pdbx_strand_id
1 'polypeptide(L)' 'DDLKSGTLVGVDKYGNKYYENNAHFVGRNRWVEYADHYWLDYNASQIPAEWYGWMHYKTDLIPTKDPNRPHH' A
#
# COMPACT_ATOMS: atom_id res chain seq x y z
N ASP A 1 -9.57 17.64 -8.44
CA ASP A 1 -9.27 17.16 -7.08
C ASP A 1 -9.94 15.80 -6.94
N ASP A 2 -9.26 14.75 -7.41
CA ASP A 2 -9.78 13.38 -7.33
C ASP A 2 -9.53 12.90 -5.90
N LEU A 3 -10.39 13.34 -4.97
CA LEU A 3 -10.42 12.90 -3.59
C LEU A 3 -10.78 11.41 -3.58
N LYS A 4 -9.80 10.55 -3.93
CA LYS A 4 -9.95 9.11 -3.89
C LYS A 4 -10.39 8.74 -2.48
N SER A 5 -11.65 8.32 -2.37
CA SER A 5 -12.27 7.96 -1.09
C SER A 5 -11.77 6.57 -0.69
N GLY A 6 -10.57 6.49 -0.13
CA GLY A 6 -9.93 5.24 0.30
C GLY A 6 -9.85 5.09 1.81
N THR A 7 -10.00 3.87 2.29
CA THR A 7 -9.68 3.51 3.68
C THR A 7 -8.17 3.36 3.80
N LEU A 8 -7.55 4.10 4.71
CA LEU A 8 -6.14 3.88 5.07
C LEU A 8 -6.00 2.50 5.72
N VAL A 9 -5.32 1.57 5.04
CA VAL A 9 -5.11 0.21 5.55
C VAL A 9 -3.82 0.07 6.34
N GLY A 10 -2.84 0.95 6.11
CA GLY A 10 -1.61 0.97 6.88
C GLY A 10 -0.57 1.93 6.35
N VAL A 11 0.51 2.06 7.12
CA VAL A 11 1.66 2.90 6.81
C VAL A 11 2.91 2.05 6.99
N ASP A 12 3.85 2.11 6.03
CA ASP A 12 5.13 1.43 6.19
C ASP A 12 6.16 2.26 6.96
N LYS A 13 7.31 1.65 7.25
CA LYS A 13 8.42 2.30 7.95
C LYS A 13 9.05 3.48 7.20
N TYR A 14 8.80 3.61 5.90
CA TYR A 14 9.29 4.71 5.07
C TYR A 14 8.30 5.87 4.99
N GLY A 15 7.10 5.70 5.57
CA GLY A 15 6.03 6.68 5.58
C GLY A 15 5.06 6.56 4.41
N ASN A 16 5.17 5.51 3.57
CA ASN A 16 4.20 5.31 2.50
C ASN A 16 2.88 4.84 3.08
N LYS A 17 1.79 5.44 2.62
CA LYS A 17 0.42 5.16 3.08
C LYS A 17 -0.29 4.31 2.04
N TYR A 18 -0.93 3.25 2.49
CA TYR A 18 -1.62 2.30 1.63
C TYR A 18 -3.12 2.43 1.83
N TYR A 19 -3.87 2.51 0.74
CA TYR A 19 -5.31 2.72 0.77
C TYR A 19 -6.05 1.67 -0.03
N GLU A 20 -7.22 1.29 0.46
CA GLU A 20 -8.15 0.40 -0.22
C GLU A 20 -9.54 1.02 -0.34
N ASN A 21 -10.17 0.86 -1.49
CA ASN A 21 -11.60 1.11 -1.68
C ASN A 21 -12.22 0.05 -2.59
N ASN A 22 -12.93 -0.90 -1.98
CA ASN A 22 -13.60 -2.00 -2.67
C ASN A 22 -14.83 -1.57 -3.50
N ALA A 23 -15.22 -0.29 -3.46
CA ALA A 23 -16.19 0.26 -4.41
C ALA A 23 -15.57 0.50 -5.80
N HIS A 24 -14.24 0.60 -5.91
CA HIS A 24 -13.55 0.65 -7.19
C HIS A 24 -13.31 -0.74 -7.78
N PHE A 25 -13.13 -0.79 -9.10
CA PHE A 25 -12.80 -2.01 -9.81
C PHE A 25 -11.48 -2.63 -9.32
N VAL A 26 -11.43 -3.97 -9.26
CA VAL A 26 -10.24 -4.73 -8.85
C VAL A 26 -9.05 -4.36 -9.74
N GLY A 27 -7.93 -4.00 -9.13
CA GLY A 27 -6.74 -3.48 -9.85
C GLY A 27 -6.62 -1.96 -9.78
N ARG A 28 -7.69 -1.24 -9.43
CA ARG A 28 -7.66 0.19 -9.08
C ARG A 28 -8.16 0.48 -7.67
N ASN A 29 -8.67 -0.53 -6.96
CA ASN A 29 -9.14 -0.43 -5.59
C ASN A 29 -8.01 -0.28 -4.56
N ARG A 30 -6.76 -0.60 -4.91
CA ARG A 30 -5.59 -0.43 -4.04
C ARG A 30 -4.63 0.59 -4.64
N TRP A 31 -4.11 1.49 -3.81
CA TRP A 31 -3.04 2.41 -4.21
C TRP A 31 -2.15 2.78 -3.03
N VAL A 32 -0.97 3.31 -3.36
CA VAL A 32 -0.01 3.84 -2.40
C VAL A 32 0.13 5.34 -2.61
N GLU A 33 0.20 6.08 -1.51
CA GLU A 33 0.70 7.44 -1.47
C GLU A 33 2.10 7.38 -0.86
N TYR A 34 3.11 7.72 -1.65
CA TYR A 34 4.48 7.74 -1.18
C TYR A 34 4.68 8.85 -0.14
N ALA A 35 5.63 8.65 0.77
CA ALA A 35 5.98 9.65 1.75
C ALA A 35 6.42 10.96 1.09
N ASP A 36 6.05 12.11 1.68
CA ASP A 36 6.35 13.45 1.15
C ASP A 36 7.83 13.68 0.85
N HIS A 37 8.74 13.01 1.55
CA HIS A 37 10.19 13.17 1.34
C HIS A 37 10.66 12.68 -0.05
N TYR A 38 9.85 11.87 -0.74
CA TYR A 38 10.13 11.46 -2.12
C TYR A 38 9.73 12.51 -3.17
N TRP A 39 8.90 13.51 -2.83
CA TRP A 39 8.43 14.57 -3.74
C TRP A 39 8.05 14.04 -5.14
N LEU A 40 8.87 14.28 -6.16
CA LEU A 40 8.67 13.84 -7.55
C LEU A 40 9.50 12.59 -7.93
N ASP A 41 10.42 12.17 -7.06
CA ASP A 41 11.33 11.04 -7.26
C ASP A 41 10.77 9.72 -6.67
N TYR A 42 9.44 9.60 -6.62
CA TYR A 42 8.81 8.37 -6.17
C TYR A 42 8.93 7.26 -7.23
N ASN A 43 9.20 6.04 -6.78
CA ASN A 43 9.36 4.88 -7.66
C ASN A 43 8.67 3.66 -7.05
N ALA A 44 8.08 2.82 -7.90
CA ALA A 44 7.47 1.54 -7.51
C ALA A 44 8.42 0.62 -6.70
N SER A 45 9.73 0.74 -6.89
CA SER A 45 10.73 0.00 -6.10
C SER A 45 10.83 0.42 -4.63
N GLN A 46 10.24 1.56 -4.24
CA GLN A 46 10.21 2.05 -2.85
C GLN A 46 9.12 1.40 -2.01
N ILE A 47 8.22 0.61 -2.64
CA ILE A 47 7.28 -0.24 -1.92
C ILE A 47 8.08 -1.42 -1.33
N PRO A 48 8.13 -1.59 0.00
CA PRO A 48 8.81 -2.72 0.61
C PRO A 48 8.13 -4.04 0.22
N ALA A 49 8.91 -5.12 0.24
CA ALA A 49 8.42 -6.47 -0.08
C ALA A 49 7.18 -6.88 0.74
N GLU A 50 7.04 -6.30 1.93
CA GLU A 50 5.88 -6.52 2.79
C GLU A 50 4.57 -6.00 2.17
N TRP A 51 4.60 -4.82 1.54
CA TRP A 51 3.41 -4.25 0.91
C TRP A 51 3.27 -4.68 -0.55
N TYR A 52 4.35 -5.13 -1.18
CA TYR A 52 4.35 -5.61 -2.57
C TYR A 52 3.32 -6.72 -2.82
N GLY A 53 3.24 -7.72 -1.92
CA GLY A 53 2.29 -8.82 -2.07
C GLY A 53 0.83 -8.35 -2.07
N TRP A 54 0.50 -7.43 -1.17
CA TRP A 54 -0.85 -6.88 -1.04
C TRP A 54 -1.22 -5.97 -2.22
N MET A 55 -0.30 -5.11 -2.64
CA MET A 55 -0.51 -4.21 -3.78
C MET A 55 -0.73 -4.99 -5.08
N HIS A 56 0.04 -6.06 -5.30
CA HIS A 56 -0.04 -6.89 -6.51
C HIS A 56 -1.04 -8.06 -6.41
N TYR A 57 -1.99 -8.01 -5.47
CA TYR A 57 -3.04 -9.03 -5.29
C TYR A 57 -2.48 -10.46 -5.11
N LYS A 58 -1.25 -10.60 -4.60
CA LYS A 58 -0.69 -11.91 -4.21
C LYS A 58 -1.25 -12.38 -2.88
N THR A 59 -1.64 -11.45 -2.02
CA THR A 59 -2.29 -11.68 -0.74
C THR A 59 -3.31 -10.59 -0.46
N ASP A 60 -4.39 -10.93 0.23
CA ASP A 60 -5.35 -9.95 0.76
C ASP A 60 -5.00 -9.51 2.18
N LEU A 61 -3.99 -10.15 2.79
CA LEU A 61 -3.53 -9.79 4.12
C LEU A 61 -2.56 -8.62 4.02
N ILE A 62 -2.86 -7.56 4.77
CA ILE A 62 -1.91 -6.47 5.02
C ILE A 62 -0.78 -6.97 5.92
N PRO A 63 0.40 -6.33 5.92
CA PRO A 63 1.56 -6.79 6.69
C PRO A 63 1.32 -7.04 8.16
N THR A 64 0.48 -6.23 8.80
CA THR A 64 0.15 -6.35 10.22
C THR A 64 -0.79 -7.52 10.52
N LYS A 65 -1.42 -8.10 9.51
CA LYS A 65 -2.38 -9.22 9.63
C LYS A 65 -1.88 -10.50 8.97
N ASP A 66 -0.67 -10.51 8.40
CA ASP A 66 -0.09 -11.69 7.77
C ASP A 66 0.64 -12.54 8.83
N PRO A 67 0.09 -13.70 9.24
CA PRO A 67 0.70 -14.54 10.28
C PRO A 67 1.94 -15.31 9.80
N ASN A 68 2.18 -15.36 8.48
CA ASN A 68 3.32 -16.07 7.89
C ASN A 68 4.53 -15.15 7.71
N ARG A 69 4.45 -13.89 8.13
CA ARG A 69 5.59 -12.98 8.02
C ARG A 69 6.62 -13.21 9.11
N PRO A 70 7.91 -13.27 8.76
CA PRO A 70 8.97 -13.25 9.75
C PRO A 70 8.94 -11.89 10.47
N HIS A 71 8.65 -11.92 11.77
CA HIS A 71 8.85 -10.78 12.68
C HIS A 71 10.35 -10.69 12.95
N HIS A 72 11.04 -9.79 12.25
CA HIS A 72 12.49 -9.67 12.34
C HIS A 72 12.92 -8.47 13.20
#